data_AF-A0A399EW15-F1
#
_entry.id   AF-A0A399EW15-F1
#
_cell.length_a   1.000
_cell.length_b   1.000
_cell.length_c   1.000
_cell.angle_alpha   90.00
_cell.angle_beta   90.00
_cell.angle_gamma   90.00
#
_symmetry.space_group_name_H-M   'P 1'
#
loop_
_entity.id
_entity.type
_entity.pdbx_description
1 polymer ?
#
loop_
_entity_poly.entity_id
_entity_poly.type
_entity_poly.pdbx_seq_one_letter_code
_entity_poly.pdbx_strand_id
1 'polypeptide(L)'
;MVTQKNLLMFFRIVTRIIFNLALVALLVGLLVSVARTLLDLGLAFSQPTVRLGLKDLVTNILSLVVVLELVRAFVDYFEYERIRAEILVEVAVVFVLREMMLGLFSGDIRGADVLVWSAGILALIGARALAIAFPYGKERKPAG
;
A
#
# COMPACT_ATOMS: atom_id res chain seq x y z
N MET A 1 -13.23 -27.56 24.44
CA MET A 1 -12.61 -26.24 24.74
C MET A 1 -11.10 -26.18 24.46
N VAL A 2 -10.31 -27.23 24.69
CA VAL A 2 -8.84 -27.23 24.46
C VAL A 2 -8.45 -27.11 22.97
N THR A 3 -9.22 -27.74 22.06
CA THR A 3 -8.91 -27.76 20.62
C THR A 3 -8.98 -26.38 19.95
N GLN A 4 -9.94 -25.52 20.35
CA GLN A 4 -10.12 -24.20 19.76
C GLN A 4 -8.99 -23.23 20.15
N LYS A 5 -8.53 -23.28 21.41
CA LYS A 5 -7.39 -22.46 21.88
C LYS A 5 -6.10 -22.85 21.16
N ASN A 6 -5.86 -24.15 20.99
CA ASN A 6 -4.67 -24.64 20.31
C ASN A 6 -4.68 -24.27 18.81
N LEU A 7 -5.84 -24.35 18.15
CA LEU A 7 -5.98 -23.93 16.75
C LEU A 7 -5.74 -22.43 16.57
N LEU A 8 -6.29 -21.59 17.45
CA LEU A 8 -6.07 -20.15 17.41
C LEU A 8 -4.60 -19.78 17.69
N MET A 9 -3.94 -20.48 18.61
CA MET A 9 -2.51 -20.28 18.90
C MET A 9 -1.65 -20.66 17.69
N PHE A 10 -1.93 -21.81 17.06
CA PHE A 10 -1.24 -22.23 15.84
C PHE A 10 -1.42 -21.22 14.71
N PHE A 11 -2.66 -20.79 14.44
CA PHE A 11 -2.96 -19.77 13.43
C PHE A 11 -2.19 -18.47 13.68
N ARG A 12 -2.15 -18.00 14.93
CA ARG A 12 -1.42 -16.77 15.31
C ARG A 12 0.09 -16.91 15.09
N ILE A 13 0.67 -18.06 15.41
CA ILE A 13 2.11 -18.31 15.18
C ILE A 13 2.42 -18.33 13.69
N VAL A 14 1.65 -19.09 12.91
CA VAL A 14 1.85 -19.22 11.45
C VAL A 14 1.71 -17.86 10.77
N THR A 15 0.64 -17.12 11.07
CA THR A 15 0.45 -15.77 10.53
C THR A 15 1.61 -14.85 10.91
N ARG A 16 2.02 -14.82 12.17
CA ARG A 16 3.18 -14.01 12.61
C ARG A 16 4.45 -14.34 11.83
N ILE A 17 4.73 -15.62 11.58
CA ILE A 17 5.89 -16.06 10.79
C ILE A 17 5.78 -15.56 9.34
N ILE A 18 4.62 -15.75 8.70
CA ILE A 18 4.38 -15.31 7.31
C ILE A 18 4.54 -13.79 7.19
N PHE A 19 3.93 -13.03 8.10
CA PHE A 19 4.03 -11.57 8.11
C PHE A 19 5.46 -11.07 8.34
N ASN A 20 6.23 -11.71 9.24
CA ASN A 20 7.64 -11.37 9.46
C ASN A 20 8.48 -11.63 8.20
N LEU A 21 8.26 -12.77 7.55
CA LEU A 21 8.98 -13.11 6.32
C LEU A 21 8.65 -12.14 5.20
N ALA A 22 7.37 -11.79 5.04
CA ALA A 22 6.92 -10.80 4.07
C ALA A 22 7.55 -9.42 4.33
N LEU A 23 7.59 -8.97 5.59
CA LEU A 23 8.20 -7.70 5.97
C LEU A 23 9.69 -7.67 5.65
N VAL A 24 10.44 -8.73 5.98
CA VAL A 24 11.87 -8.85 5.64
C VAL A 24 12.07 -8.82 4.12
N ALA A 25 11.28 -9.57 3.36
CA ALA A 25 11.37 -9.58 1.90
C ALA A 25 11.09 -8.19 1.30
N LEU A 26 10.09 -7.47 1.80
CA LEU A 26 9.76 -6.11 1.37
C LEU A 26 10.87 -5.11 1.72
N LEU A 27 11.47 -5.21 2.92
CA LEU A 27 12.59 -4.36 3.31
C LEU A 27 13.83 -4.58 2.43
N VAL A 28 14.17 -5.84 2.16
CA VAL A 28 15.27 -6.18 1.24
C VAL A 28 14.97 -5.67 -0.17
N GLY A 29 13.74 -5.90 -0.66
CA GLY A 29 13.29 -5.39 -1.96
C GLY A 29 13.37 -3.87 -2.06
N LEU A 30 12.97 -3.15 -1.00
CA LEU A 30 13.06 -1.70 -0.92
C LEU A 30 14.52 -1.24 -0.99
N LEU A 31 15.43 -1.84 -0.20
CA LEU A 31 16.85 -1.51 -0.22
C LEU A 31 17.47 -1.74 -1.60
N VAL A 32 17.20 -2.88 -2.23
CA VAL A 32 17.68 -3.19 -3.58
C VAL A 32 17.15 -2.19 -4.60
N SER A 33 15.87 -1.82 -4.50
CA SER A 33 15.24 -0.88 -5.43
C SER A 33 15.79 0.53 -5.27
N VAL A 34 16.02 0.98 -4.04
CA VAL A 34 16.69 2.26 -3.75
C VAL A 34 18.10 2.26 -4.33
N ALA A 35 18.88 1.21 -4.06
CA ALA A 35 20.25 1.09 -4.56
C ALA A 35 20.30 1.15 -6.10
N ARG A 36 19.43 0.40 -6.80
CA ARG A 36 19.33 0.47 -8.26
C ARG A 36 18.98 1.86 -8.76
N THR A 37 17.96 2.49 -8.17
CA THR A 37 17.52 3.84 -8.56
C THR A 37 18.65 4.87 -8.43
N LEU A 38 19.48 4.77 -7.38
CA LEU A 38 20.65 5.63 -7.19
C LEU A 38 21.76 5.37 -8.22
N LEU A 39 21.99 4.11 -8.59
CA LEU A 39 22.96 3.77 -9.65
C LEU A 39 22.49 4.29 -11.01
N ASP A 40 21.21 4.06 -11.35
CA ASP A 40 20.61 4.50 -12.62
C ASP A 40 20.63 6.03 -12.74
N LEU A 41 20.39 6.75 -11.64
CA LEU A 41 20.56 8.21 -11.56
C LEU A 41 21.98 8.64 -11.94
N GLY A 42 23.00 8.01 -11.37
CA GLY A 42 24.40 8.31 -11.67
C GLY A 42 24.74 8.12 -13.15
N LEU A 43 24.17 7.09 -13.79
CA LEU A 43 24.33 6.83 -15.22
C LEU A 43 23.53 7.80 -16.09
N ALA A 44 22.34 8.22 -15.65
CA ALA A 44 21.46 9.13 -16.39
C ALA A 44 22.03 10.55 -16.54
N PHE A 45 22.83 11.03 -15.57
CA PHE A 45 23.58 12.29 -15.71
C PHE A 45 24.61 12.28 -16.85
N SER A 46 24.96 11.09 -17.37
CA SER A 46 25.89 10.93 -18.48
C SER A 46 25.19 10.88 -19.86
N GLN A 47 23.85 10.92 -19.92
CA GLN A 47 23.06 10.78 -21.14
C GLN A 47 22.55 12.15 -21.67
N PRO A 48 22.50 12.38 -22.99
CA PRO A 48 22.15 13.69 -23.57
C PRO A 48 20.65 14.05 -23.54
N THR A 49 19.74 13.14 -23.18
CA THR A 49 18.28 13.36 -23.23
C THR A 49 17.64 13.49 -21.84
N VAL A 50 17.60 14.72 -21.32
CA VAL A 50 17.06 15.06 -19.98
C VAL A 50 15.59 14.64 -19.77
N ARG A 51 14.76 14.68 -20.82
CA ARG A 51 13.32 14.33 -20.72
C ARG A 51 13.06 12.85 -20.45
N LEU A 52 13.85 11.96 -21.05
CA LEU A 52 13.67 10.51 -20.86
C LEU A 52 14.14 10.11 -19.45
N GLY A 53 15.29 10.64 -19.01
CA GLY A 53 15.81 10.40 -17.66
C GLY A 53 14.88 10.88 -16.54
N LEU A 54 14.17 12.01 -16.73
CA LEU A 54 13.18 12.48 -15.74
C LEU A 54 11.96 11.56 -15.66
N LYS A 55 11.50 11.03 -16.81
CA LYS A 55 10.40 10.06 -16.87
C LYS A 55 10.71 8.80 -16.08
N ASP A 56 11.88 8.23 -16.32
CA ASP A 56 12.32 7.00 -15.65
C ASP A 56 12.54 7.23 -14.15
N LEU A 57 13.13 8.37 -13.78
CA LEU A 57 13.36 8.73 -12.39
C LEU A 57 12.06 8.79 -11.58
N VAL A 58 11.07 9.54 -12.06
CA VAL A 58 9.79 9.69 -11.33
C VAL A 58 9.07 8.34 -11.26
N THR A 59 9.10 7.55 -12.34
CA THR A 59 8.51 6.20 -12.36
C THR A 59 9.17 5.28 -11.32
N ASN A 60 10.50 5.34 -11.20
CA ASN A 60 11.25 4.58 -10.20
C ASN A 60 10.94 5.03 -8.78
N ILE A 61 10.92 6.34 -8.52
CA ILE A 61 10.56 6.90 -7.20
C ILE A 61 9.14 6.49 -6.81
N LEU A 62 8.19 6.67 -7.71
CA LEU A 62 6.79 6.31 -7.48
C LEU A 62 6.62 4.79 -7.30
N SER A 63 7.51 4.01 -7.90
CA SER A 63 7.60 2.57 -7.66
C SER A 63 8.06 2.24 -6.23
N LEU A 64 9.10 2.93 -5.74
CA LEU A 64 9.60 2.81 -4.37
C LEU A 64 8.55 3.16 -3.32
N VAL A 65 7.77 4.22 -3.56
CA VAL A 65 6.69 4.66 -2.65
C VAL A 65 5.70 3.54 -2.39
N VAL A 66 5.34 2.71 -3.37
CA VAL A 66 4.44 1.56 -3.12
C VAL A 66 5.07 0.51 -2.24
N VAL A 67 6.35 0.19 -2.43
CA VAL A 67 7.02 -0.80 -1.58
C VAL A 67 7.08 -0.26 -0.14
N LEU A 68 7.36 1.04 0.02
CA LEU A 68 7.34 1.71 1.32
C LEU A 68 5.95 1.66 1.99
N GLU A 69 4.88 1.94 1.26
CA GLU A 69 3.50 1.87 1.78
C GLU A 69 3.11 0.45 2.18
N LEU A 70 3.52 -0.55 1.39
CA LEU A 70 3.33 -1.95 1.77
C LEU A 70 4.06 -2.23 3.09
N VAL A 71 5.37 -1.92 3.18
CA VAL A 71 6.14 -2.07 4.42
C VAL A 71 5.42 -1.41 5.60
N ARG A 72 4.93 -0.18 5.43
CA ARG A 72 4.20 0.54 6.47
C ARG A 72 2.92 -0.18 6.90
N ALA A 73 2.10 -0.65 5.96
CA ALA A 73 0.89 -1.41 6.25
C ALA A 73 1.20 -2.72 7.02
N PHE A 74 2.30 -3.38 6.67
CA PHE A 74 2.79 -4.56 7.39
C PHE A 74 3.26 -4.20 8.82
N VAL A 75 3.98 -3.10 9.01
CA VAL A 75 4.42 -2.63 10.33
C VAL A 75 3.23 -2.23 11.21
N ASP A 76 2.26 -1.49 10.67
CA ASP A 76 1.04 -1.09 11.39
C ASP A 76 0.26 -2.32 11.90
N TYR A 77 0.21 -3.41 11.13
CA TYR A 77 -0.37 -4.67 11.58
C TYR A 77 0.33 -5.26 12.81
N PHE A 78 1.67 -5.16 12.87
CA PHE A 78 2.45 -5.64 14.02
C PHE A 78 2.23 -4.78 15.27
N GLU A 79 2.12 -3.46 15.12
CA GLU A 79 1.93 -2.56 16.27
C GLU A 79 0.56 -2.73 16.93
N TYR A 80 -0.50 -2.92 16.14
CA TYR A 80 -1.86 -2.93 16.66
C TYR A 80 -2.49 -4.32 16.79
N GLU A 81 -1.78 -5.39 16.38
CA GLU A 81 -2.25 -6.78 16.24
C GLU A 81 -3.59 -6.92 15.48
N ARG A 82 -4.02 -5.86 14.78
CA ARG A 82 -5.27 -5.72 14.05
C ARG A 82 -5.10 -4.71 12.93
N ILE A 83 -5.59 -5.07 11.75
CA ILE A 83 -5.74 -4.13 10.65
C ILE A 83 -6.99 -3.29 10.93
N ARG A 84 -6.80 -2.02 11.30
CA ARG A 84 -7.91 -1.06 11.38
C ARG A 84 -8.46 -0.84 9.97
N ALA A 85 -9.76 -1.00 9.78
CA ALA A 85 -10.38 -0.85 8.46
C ALA A 85 -10.18 0.56 7.90
N GLU A 86 -10.13 1.56 8.78
CA GLU A 86 -9.84 2.95 8.43
C GLU A 86 -8.44 3.10 7.80
N ILE A 87 -7.44 2.42 8.37
CA ILE A 87 -6.06 2.42 7.84
C ILE A 87 -6.01 1.69 6.51
N LEU A 88 -6.70 0.55 6.39
CA LEU A 88 -6.72 -0.21 5.15
C LEU A 88 -7.29 0.61 3.98
N VAL A 89 -8.36 1.37 4.22
CA VAL A 89 -8.96 2.25 3.21
C VAL A 89 -8.03 3.41 2.86
N GLU A 90 -7.34 4.01 3.84
CA GLU A 90 -6.34 5.05 3.59
C GLU A 90 -5.19 4.54 2.71
N VAL A 91 -4.61 3.38 3.05
CA VAL A 91 -3.55 2.74 2.27
C VAL A 91 -4.06 2.37 0.87
N ALA A 92 -5.30 1.87 0.75
CA ALA A 92 -5.89 1.54 -0.55
C ALA A 92 -6.05 2.77 -1.45
N VAL A 93 -6.49 3.91 -0.91
CA VAL A 93 -6.59 5.17 -1.66
C VAL A 93 -5.22 5.59 -2.19
N VAL A 94 -4.19 5.57 -1.33
CA VAL A 94 -2.82 5.93 -1.73
C VAL A 94 -2.29 4.96 -2.80
N PHE A 95 -2.55 3.67 -2.66
CA PHE A 95 -2.14 2.65 -3.61
C PHE A 95 -2.77 2.86 -5.00
N VAL A 96 -4.09 3.09 -5.05
CA VAL A 96 -4.82 3.36 -6.29
C VAL A 96 -4.34 4.65 -6.95
N LEU A 97 -4.14 5.71 -6.17
CA LEU A 97 -3.58 6.98 -6.66
C LEU A 97 -2.20 6.77 -7.27
N ARG A 98 -1.33 6.00 -6.62
CA ARG A 98 0.01 5.68 -7.12
C ARG A 98 -0.07 4.94 -8.45
N GLU A 99 -0.90 3.91 -8.54
CA GLU A 99 -0.99 3.09 -9.76
C GLU A 99 -1.47 3.93 -10.95
N MET A 100 -2.44 4.81 -10.72
CA MET A 100 -2.87 5.79 -11.71
C MET A 100 -1.71 6.73 -12.11
N MET A 101 -0.96 7.26 -11.15
CA MET A 101 0.19 8.13 -11.43
C MET A 101 1.29 7.42 -12.23
N LEU A 102 1.58 6.15 -11.93
CA LEU A 102 2.58 5.37 -12.67
C LEU A 102 2.15 5.18 -14.11
N GLY A 103 0.91 4.76 -14.35
CA GLY A 103 0.43 4.58 -15.72
C GLY A 103 0.34 5.89 -16.51
N LEU A 104 0.09 7.02 -15.84
CA LEU A 104 0.14 8.35 -16.46
C LEU A 104 1.57 8.73 -16.85
N PHE A 105 2.55 8.46 -15.97
CA PHE A 105 3.95 8.81 -16.23
C PHE A 105 4.62 7.86 -17.21
N SER A 106 4.31 6.57 -17.16
CA SER A 106 4.77 5.55 -18.12
C SER A 106 4.17 5.76 -19.51
N GLY A 107 3.06 6.49 -19.61
CA GLY A 107 2.37 6.77 -20.87
C GLY A 107 1.52 5.60 -21.36
N ASP A 108 1.23 4.62 -20.49
CA ASP A 108 0.50 3.41 -20.82
C ASP A 108 -1.03 3.53 -20.61
N ILE A 109 -1.49 4.66 -20.05
CA ILE A 109 -2.90 4.90 -19.73
C ILE A 109 -3.64 5.56 -20.90
N ARG A 110 -4.79 4.99 -21.28
CA ARG A 110 -5.74 5.60 -22.23
C ARG A 110 -6.66 6.58 -21.48
N GLY A 111 -7.25 7.54 -22.20
CA GLY A 111 -8.16 8.52 -21.59
C GLY A 111 -9.36 7.90 -20.85
N ALA A 112 -9.86 6.75 -21.32
CA ALA A 112 -10.93 6.02 -20.63
C ALA A 112 -10.46 5.42 -19.30
N ASP A 113 -9.21 4.98 -19.21
CA ASP A 113 -8.65 4.39 -17.99
C ASP A 113 -8.56 5.45 -16.89
N VAL A 114 -8.24 6.71 -17.24
CA VAL A 114 -8.24 7.83 -16.28
C VAL A 114 -9.59 8.02 -15.61
N LEU A 115 -10.70 7.88 -16.36
CA LEU A 115 -12.05 7.98 -15.83
C LEU A 115 -12.33 6.83 -14.85
N VAL A 116 -11.93 5.61 -15.20
CA VAL A 116 -12.09 4.42 -14.33
C VAL A 116 -11.29 4.58 -13.04
N TRP A 117 -10.02 4.98 -13.12
CA TRP A 117 -9.18 5.24 -11.95
C TRP A 117 -9.77 6.32 -11.06
N SER A 118 -10.22 7.43 -11.65
CA SER A 118 -10.84 8.55 -10.92
C SER A 118 -12.13 8.11 -10.21
N ALA A 119 -12.97 7.32 -10.90
CA ALA A 119 -14.18 6.76 -10.30
C ALA A 119 -13.87 5.81 -9.13
N GLY A 120 -12.83 4.98 -9.26
CA GLY A 120 -12.36 4.10 -8.18
C GLY A 120 -11.88 4.88 -6.95
N ILE A 121 -11.10 5.95 -7.16
CA ILE A 121 -10.66 6.84 -6.09
C ILE A 121 -11.85 7.49 -5.39
N LEU A 122 -12.81 8.03 -6.15
CA LEU A 122 -14.03 8.63 -5.61
C LEU A 122 -14.86 7.60 -4.81
N ALA A 123 -14.95 6.36 -5.28
CA ALA A 123 -15.64 5.29 -4.58
C ALA A 123 -14.96 4.96 -3.24
N LEU A 124 -13.62 4.91 -3.19
CA LEU A 124 -12.88 4.67 -1.94
C LEU A 124 -13.02 5.83 -0.95
N ILE A 125 -12.92 7.07 -1.42
CA ILE A 125 -13.13 8.26 -0.59
C ILE A 125 -14.58 8.30 -0.08
N GLY A 126 -15.55 7.97 -0.94
CA GLY A 126 -16.97 7.85 -0.57
C GLY A 126 -17.20 6.76 0.47
N ALA A 127 -16.60 5.58 0.31
CA ALA A 127 -16.66 4.49 1.29
C ALA A 127 -16.10 4.92 2.64
N ARG A 128 -14.95 5.63 2.66
CA ARG A 128 -14.38 6.20 3.89
C ARG A 128 -15.33 7.21 4.54
N ALA A 129 -15.87 8.14 3.75
CA ALA A 129 -16.80 9.15 4.25
C ALA A 129 -18.05 8.51 4.86
N LEU A 130 -18.60 7.48 4.22
CA LEU A 130 -19.75 6.73 4.73
C LEU A 130 -19.40 5.96 6.01
N ALA A 131 -18.23 5.33 6.09
CA ALA A 131 -17.79 4.61 7.29
C ALA A 131 -17.64 5.56 8.50
N ILE A 132 -17.16 6.79 8.27
CA ILE A 132 -17.05 7.82 9.32
C ILE A 132 -18.43 8.39 9.69
N ALA A 133 -19.31 8.63 8.71
CA ALA A 133 -20.63 9.19 8.94
C ALA A 133 -21.59 8.19 9.62
N PHE A 134 -21.43 6.89 9.35
CA PHE A 134 -22.25 5.81 9.90
C PHE A 134 -21.38 4.75 10.61
N PRO A 135 -20.81 5.06 11.78
CA PRO A 135 -20.05 4.09 12.55
C PRO A 135 -20.99 2.98 13.04
N TYR A 136 -20.86 1.78 12.45
CA TYR A 136 -21.62 0.61 12.87
C TYR A 136 -21.10 0.11 14.23
N GLY A 137 -21.77 0.54 15.31
CA GLY A 137 -21.39 0.20 16.67
C GLY A 137 -22.22 0.89 17.74
N LYS A 138 -23.55 0.70 17.75
CA LYS A 138 -24.36 0.87 18.97
C LYS A 138 -24.46 -0.48 19.66
N GLU A 139 -23.52 -0.80 20.53
CA GLU A 139 -23.84 -1.70 21.64
C GLU A 139 -24.95 -1.02 22.44
N ARG A 140 -26.15 -1.61 22.40
CA ARG A 140 -27.21 -1.27 23.34
C ARG A 140 -26.68 -1.64 24.72
N LYS A 141 -26.24 -0.63 25.48
CA LYS A 141 -26.06 -0.73 26.93
C LYS A 141 -27.41 -1.20 27.50
N PRO A 142 -27.54 -2.40 28.09
CA PRO A 142 -28.79 -2.77 28.75
C PRO A 142 -28.97 -1.80 29.92
N ALA A 143 -30.09 -1.08 29.91
CA ALA A 143 -30.60 -0.43 31.09
C ALA A 143 -31.16 -1.54 32.00
N GLY A 144 -30.68 -1.62 33.24
CA GLY A 144 -31.12 -2.59 34.24
C GLY A 144 -29.97 -2.98 35.15
#